data_AF-A0A815RVU7-F1
#
_entry.id   AF-A0A815RVU7-F1
#
_cell.length_a   1.000
_cell.length_b   1.000
_cell.length_c   1.000
_cell.angle_alpha   90.00
_cell.angle_beta   90.00
_cell.angle_gamma   90.00
#
_symmetry.space_group_name_H-M   'P 1'
#
loop_
_entity.id
_entity.type
_entity.pdbx_description
1 polymer ?
#
loop_
_entity_poly.entity_id
_entity_poly.type
_entity_poly.pdbx_seq_one_letter_code
_entity_poly.pdbx_strand_id
1 'polypeptide(L)'
;MFLIGSDHLPLGNQAPTPAVNRYLPQSLIDYPQETTRTASDIVLTGTRVPFLQYSRQSHQILTDFRSFYYDTALSLTIPQLMTLLGFADPCKILFDSDIPYTPLPVVINVTKKLDSL
;
A
#
# COMPACT_ATOMS: atom_id res chain seq x y z
N MET A 1 -1.16 -1.74 3.56
CA MET A 1 -2.17 -2.39 2.72
C MET A 1 -3.55 -2.07 3.30
N PHE A 2 -4.26 -1.08 2.75
CA PHE A 2 -5.69 -0.97 3.01
C PHE A 2 -6.35 -2.00 2.09
N LEU A 3 -6.64 -3.19 2.64
CA LEU A 3 -7.41 -4.20 1.93
C LEU A 3 -8.82 -3.65 1.75
N ILE A 4 -9.13 -3.15 0.55
CA ILE A 4 -10.52 -3.20 0.09
C ILE A 4 -10.85 -4.69 0.07
N GLY A 5 -11.77 -5.10 0.94
CA GLY A 5 -11.96 -6.47 1.38
C GLY A 5 -11.88 -7.51 0.28
N SER A 6 -10.93 -8.43 0.40
CA SER A 6 -11.22 -9.85 0.18
C SER A 6 -11.91 -10.36 1.44
N ASP A 7 -13.15 -9.92 1.66
CA ASP A 7 -13.92 -10.27 2.85
C ASP A 7 -14.08 -11.80 2.93
N HIS A 8 -13.60 -12.35 4.06
CA HIS A 8 -13.93 -13.67 4.58
C HIS A 8 -15.41 -13.74 5.01
N LEU A 9 -16.33 -13.53 4.06
CA LEU A 9 -17.67 -14.14 4.13
C LEU A 9 -17.65 -15.44 3.30
N PRO A 10 -18.45 -16.44 3.70
CA PRO A 10 -18.11 -17.85 3.62
C PRO A 10 -17.94 -18.31 2.16
N LEU A 11 -16.95 -19.19 1.94
CA LEU A 11 -16.66 -19.96 0.73
C LEU A 11 -17.90 -20.14 -0.17
N GLY A 12 -18.11 -19.18 -1.09
CA GLY A 12 -19.38 -19.07 -1.81
C GLY A 12 -19.35 -18.01 -2.90
N ASN A 13 -18.90 -18.40 -4.09
CA ASN A 13 -19.36 -17.87 -5.38
C ASN A 13 -19.07 -16.39 -5.77
N GLN A 14 -18.06 -15.74 -5.21
CA GLN A 14 -17.52 -14.51 -5.80
C GLN A 14 -16.40 -14.89 -6.78
N ALA A 15 -16.61 -14.64 -8.07
CA ALA A 15 -15.58 -14.88 -9.08
C ALA A 15 -14.35 -14.00 -8.79
N PRO A 16 -13.12 -14.50 -8.97
CA PRO A 16 -11.92 -13.68 -8.90
C PRO A 16 -12.10 -12.42 -9.76
N THR A 17 -11.65 -11.26 -9.30
CA THR A 17 -11.61 -10.04 -10.13
C THR A 17 -10.90 -10.40 -11.44
N PRO A 18 -11.61 -10.38 -12.58
CA PRO A 18 -11.04 -10.90 -13.81
C PRO A 18 -9.79 -10.08 -14.17
N ALA A 19 -8.70 -10.77 -14.48
CA ALA A 19 -7.48 -10.11 -14.92
C ALA A 19 -7.78 -9.29 -16.18
N VAL A 20 -7.60 -7.98 -16.11
CA VAL A 20 -7.75 -7.09 -17.28
C VAL A 20 -6.74 -7.48 -18.35
N ASN A 21 -5.53 -7.87 -17.94
CA ASN A 21 -4.49 -8.40 -18.81
C ASN A 21 -3.80 -9.60 -18.15
N ARG A 22 -3.83 -10.76 -18.81
CA ARG A 22 -3.21 -12.00 -18.31
C ARG A 22 -1.69 -11.93 -18.11
N TYR A 23 -1.01 -11.00 -18.79
CA TYR A 23 0.44 -10.81 -18.71
C TYR A 23 0.85 -9.76 -17.69
N LEU A 24 -0.10 -8.99 -17.15
CA LEU A 24 0.15 -8.00 -16.11
C LEU A 24 -0.52 -8.46 -14.82
N PRO A 25 0.24 -8.98 -13.85
CA PRO A 25 -0.32 -9.32 -12.55
C PRO A 25 -1.00 -8.09 -11.92
N GLN A 26 -2.25 -8.25 -11.47
CA GLN A 26 -3.02 -7.16 -10.86
C GLN A 26 -2.28 -6.53 -9.66
N SER A 27 -1.52 -7.32 -8.91
CA SER A 27 -0.75 -6.86 -7.77
C SER A 27 0.35 -5.85 -8.11
N LEU A 28 0.80 -5.80 -9.37
CA LEU A 28 1.86 -4.88 -9.79
C LEU A 28 1.34 -3.48 -10.13
N ILE A 29 0.11 -3.38 -10.65
CA ILE A 29 -0.45 -2.13 -11.18
C ILE A 29 -1.74 -1.75 -10.46
N ASP A 30 -2.72 -2.64 -10.47
CA ASP A 30 -4.08 -2.33 -10.00
C ASP A 30 -4.10 -2.11 -8.48
N TYR A 31 -3.44 -2.98 -7.70
CA TYR A 31 -3.53 -2.87 -6.23
C TYR A 31 -2.86 -1.60 -5.67
N PRO A 32 -1.64 -1.21 -6.12
CA PRO A 32 -1.05 0.07 -5.73
C PRO A 32 -1.88 1.28 -6.19
N GLN A 33 -2.50 1.21 -7.38
CA GLN A 33 -3.35 2.29 -7.90
C GLN A 33 -4.64 2.45 -7.09
N GLU A 34 -5.34 1.37 -6.78
CA GLU A 34 -6.56 1.40 -5.97
C GLU A 34 -6.28 1.85 -4.53
N THR A 35 -5.15 1.43 -3.96
CA THR A 35 -4.69 1.93 -2.66
C THR A 35 -4.42 3.43 -2.71
N THR A 36 -3.74 3.90 -3.75
CA THR A 36 -3.44 5.33 -3.93
C THR A 36 -4.71 6.16 -4.12
N ARG A 37 -5.67 5.65 -4.90
CA ARG A 37 -6.99 6.28 -5.07
C ARG A 37 -7.71 6.40 -3.73
N THR A 38 -7.78 5.31 -2.97
CA THR A 38 -8.45 5.29 -1.66
C THR A 38 -7.77 6.22 -0.66
N ALA A 39 -6.43 6.20 -0.57
CA ALA A 39 -5.69 7.09 0.32
C ALA A 39 -5.87 8.56 -0.07
N SER A 40 -5.86 8.86 -1.37
CA SER A 40 -6.13 10.21 -1.88
C SER A 40 -7.55 10.66 -1.56
N ASP A 41 -8.54 9.79 -1.72
CA ASP A 41 -9.92 10.09 -1.36
C ASP A 41 -10.04 10.41 0.14
N ILE A 42 -9.44 9.58 1.01
CA ILE A 42 -9.41 9.82 2.46
C ILE A 42 -8.78 11.18 2.80
N VAL A 43 -7.66 11.52 2.17
CA VAL A 43 -6.96 12.79 2.40
C VAL A 43 -7.78 13.96 1.86
N LEU A 44 -8.30 13.88 0.63
CA LEU A 44 -8.96 15.01 -0.02
C LEU A 44 -10.36 15.28 0.53
N THR A 45 -11.11 14.23 0.88
CA THR A 45 -12.47 14.36 1.45
C THR A 45 -12.46 14.71 2.95
N GLY A 46 -11.34 14.47 3.63
CA GLY A 46 -11.17 14.81 5.04
C GLY A 46 -11.78 13.86 6.04
N THR A 47 -12.06 12.63 5.63
CA THR A 47 -12.71 11.59 6.44
C THR A 47 -11.95 11.20 7.73
N ARG A 48 -10.66 11.57 7.87
CA ARG A 48 -9.85 11.24 9.07
C ARG A 48 -10.07 12.14 10.29
N VAL A 49 -10.74 13.28 10.15
CA VAL A 49 -10.99 14.22 11.26
C VAL A 49 -12.49 14.48 11.37
N PRO A 50 -13.11 14.22 12.54
CA PRO A 50 -14.49 14.63 12.74
C PRO A 50 -14.53 16.16 12.72
N PHE A 51 -15.27 16.70 11.75
CA PHE A 51 -15.73 18.08 11.71
C PHE A 51 -14.63 19.15 11.76
N LEU A 52 -13.90 19.36 10.67
CA LEU A 52 -13.37 20.69 10.35
C LEU A 52 -13.41 20.97 8.85
N GLN A 53 -14.38 21.80 8.51
CA GLN A 53 -14.61 22.43 7.23
C GLN A 53 -13.50 23.47 6.98
N TYR A 54 -12.58 23.22 6.05
CA TYR A 54 -11.73 24.26 5.45
C TYR A 54 -11.20 23.78 4.10
N SER A 55 -10.99 24.71 3.17
CA SER A 55 -10.24 24.41 1.94
C SER A 55 -8.85 23.90 2.34
N ARG A 56 -8.51 22.67 1.93
CA ARG A 56 -7.18 22.12 2.22
C ARG A 56 -6.13 22.92 1.47
N GLN A 57 -5.15 23.40 2.20
CA GLN A 57 -3.98 24.02 1.59
C GLN A 57 -3.08 22.93 1.01
N SER A 58 -2.45 23.20 -0.13
CA SER A 58 -1.60 22.21 -0.83
C SER A 58 -0.50 21.61 0.05
N HIS A 59 0.06 22.39 0.97
CA HIS A 59 1.11 21.95 1.89
C HIS A 59 0.61 20.98 2.98
N GLN A 60 -0.68 21.00 3.32
CA GLN A 60 -1.26 20.10 4.32
C GLN A 60 -1.39 18.68 3.77
N ILE A 61 -1.70 18.55 2.47
CA ILE A 61 -1.90 17.27 1.78
C ILE A 61 -0.72 16.32 1.98
N LEU A 62 0.52 16.78 1.78
CA LEU A 62 1.71 15.93 1.99
C LEU A 62 1.92 15.55 3.45
N THR A 63 1.56 16.44 4.38
CA THR A 63 1.62 16.16 5.83
C THR A 63 0.60 15.08 6.20
N ASP A 64 -0.59 15.13 5.60
CA ASP A 64 -1.64 14.13 5.79
C ASP A 64 -1.22 12.77 5.22
N PHE A 65 -0.57 12.74 4.05
CA PHE A 65 0.01 11.49 3.54
C PHE A 65 1.08 10.94 4.49
N ARG A 66 1.99 11.78 4.99
CA ARG A 66 3.00 11.37 5.99
C ARG A 66 2.42 10.88 7.31
N SER A 67 1.13 11.13 7.57
CA SER A 67 0.47 10.64 8.78
C SER A 67 0.14 9.15 8.74
N PHE A 68 0.05 8.53 7.55
CA PHE A 68 -0.21 7.10 7.39
C PHE A 68 0.94 6.22 7.90
N TYR A 69 0.59 4.98 8.21
CA TYR A 69 1.56 3.89 8.32
C TYR A 69 1.78 3.29 6.94
N TYR A 70 3.04 2.99 6.65
CA TYR A 70 3.48 2.36 5.41
C TYR A 70 4.06 0.99 5.72
N ASP A 71 3.86 0.04 4.83
CA ASP A 71 4.48 -1.28 4.91
C ASP A 71 5.49 -1.49 3.78
N THR A 72 6.24 -2.59 3.85
CA THR A 72 7.22 -2.97 2.84
C THR A 72 6.71 -4.01 1.83
N ALA A 73 5.43 -4.37 1.83
CA ALA A 73 4.91 -5.38 0.91
C ALA A 73 5.09 -4.91 -0.55
N LEU A 74 5.65 -5.79 -1.40
CA LEU A 74 5.90 -5.57 -2.82
C LEU A 74 6.76 -4.32 -3.17
N SER A 75 7.32 -3.62 -2.18
CA SER A 75 8.01 -2.31 -2.33
C SER A 75 9.51 -2.40 -2.05
N LEU A 76 10.13 -3.52 -2.44
CA LEU A 76 11.46 -3.93 -1.96
C LEU A 76 12.56 -3.83 -3.03
N THR A 77 12.36 -3.04 -4.09
CA THR A 77 13.50 -2.57 -4.88
C THR A 77 14.23 -1.46 -4.12
N ILE A 78 15.55 -1.35 -4.28
CA ILE A 78 16.36 -0.32 -3.61
C ILE A 78 15.78 1.09 -3.85
N PRO A 79 15.38 1.50 -5.07
CA PRO A 79 14.82 2.85 -5.29
C PRO A 79 13.48 3.08 -4.58
N GLN A 80 12.60 2.08 -4.53
CA GLN A 80 11.31 2.18 -3.82
C GLN A 80 11.54 2.32 -2.32
N LEU A 81 12.43 1.52 -1.75
CA LEU A 81 12.77 1.60 -0.34
C LEU A 81 13.38 2.96 0.03
N MET A 82 14.33 3.45 -0.76
CA MET A 82 14.93 4.77 -0.52
C MET A 82 13.91 5.91 -0.63
N THR A 83 12.95 5.78 -1.54
CA THR A 83 11.84 6.74 -1.66
C THR A 83 10.94 6.69 -0.43
N LEU A 84 10.61 5.50 0.06
CA LEU A 84 9.81 5.32 1.26
C LEU A 84 10.51 5.91 2.49
N LEU A 85 11.79 5.60 2.68
CA LEU A 85 12.61 6.10 3.80
C LEU A 85 12.79 7.62 3.76
N GLY A 86 12.90 8.22 2.57
CA GLY A 86 13.01 9.67 2.40
C GLY A 86 11.69 10.43 2.56
N PHE A 87 10.55 9.74 2.45
CA PHE A 87 9.23 10.36 2.46
C PHE A 87 8.48 10.16 3.79
N ALA A 88 8.41 8.92 4.28
CA ALA A 88 7.60 8.54 5.43
C ALA A 88 8.30 8.85 6.76
N ASP A 89 7.52 8.98 7.83
CA ASP A 89 8.05 9.00 9.20
C ASP A 89 8.64 7.61 9.50
N PRO A 90 9.94 7.50 9.87
CA PRO A 90 10.57 6.22 10.17
C PRO A 90 9.86 5.42 11.28
N CYS A 91 9.15 6.09 12.19
CA CYS A 91 8.38 5.43 13.24
C CYS A 91 7.06 4.81 12.75
N LYS A 92 6.72 5.01 11.46
CA LYS A 92 5.47 4.55 10.83
C LYS A 92 5.71 3.62 9.65
N ILE A 93 6.90 3.04 9.56
CA ILE A 93 7.24 2.03 8.56
C ILE A 93 7.21 0.65 9.23
N LEU A 94 6.41 -0.26 8.67
CA LEU A 94 6.24 -1.63 9.16
C LEU A 94 6.81 -2.61 8.15
N PHE A 95 7.48 -3.66 8.64
CA PHE A 95 7.87 -4.76 7.77
C PHE A 95 6.63 -5.59 7.41
N ASP A 96 6.45 -5.86 6.12
CA ASP A 96 5.45 -6.80 5.63
C ASP A 96 6.02 -7.64 4.48
N SER A 97 5.71 -8.93 4.52
CA SER A 97 6.22 -9.97 3.63
C SER A 97 5.21 -10.41 2.57
N ASP A 98 3.92 -10.12 2.79
CA ASP A 98 2.83 -10.52 1.90
C ASP A 98 2.69 -12.06 1.71
N ILE A 99 3.11 -12.87 2.69
CA ILE A 99 2.85 -14.32 2.73
C ILE A 99 1.37 -14.56 3.05
N PRO A 100 0.64 -15.45 2.34
CA PRO A 100 1.13 -16.45 1.37
C PRO A 100 1.06 -16.02 -0.10
N TYR A 101 0.70 -14.78 -0.41
CA TYR A 101 0.53 -14.30 -1.80
C TYR A 101 1.86 -14.13 -2.53
N THR A 102 2.91 -13.71 -1.83
CA THR A 102 4.28 -13.73 -2.33
C THR A 102 4.93 -15.08 -2.02
N PRO A 103 5.45 -15.82 -3.01
CA PRO A 103 6.10 -17.11 -2.79
C PRO A 103 7.30 -17.00 -1.85
N LEU A 104 7.42 -17.95 -0.91
CA LEU A 104 8.46 -17.96 0.12
C LEU A 104 9.91 -17.80 -0.42
N PRO A 105 10.32 -18.41 -1.55
CA PRO A 105 11.66 -18.20 -2.11
C PRO A 105 11.92 -16.74 -2.51
N VAL A 106 10.89 -16.03 -2.99
CA VAL A 106 10.99 -14.61 -3.36
C VAL A 106 11.16 -13.77 -2.09
N VAL A 107 10.33 -14.00 -1.07
CA VAL A 107 10.42 -13.30 0.22
C VAL A 107 11.83 -13.45 0.81
N ILE A 108 12.33 -14.69 0.92
CA ILE A 108 13.67 -14.95 1.47
C ILE A 108 14.77 -14.22 0.68
N ASN A 109 14.73 -14.27 -0.65
CA ASN A 109 15.73 -13.61 -1.48
C ASN A 109 15.71 -12.09 -1.33
N VAL A 110 14.52 -11.51 -1.23
CA VAL A 110 14.34 -10.07 -1.08
C VAL A 110 14.73 -9.60 0.31
N THR A 111 14.32 -10.30 1.37
CA THR A 111 14.73 -9.99 2.75
C THR A 111 16.24 -10.08 2.92
N LYS A 112 16.91 -11.10 2.35
CA LYS A 112 18.38 -11.19 2.37
C LYS A 112 19.07 -10.00 1.70
N LYS A 113 18.49 -9.48 0.60
CA LYS A 113 19.02 -8.28 -0.06
C LYS A 113 18.84 -7.05 0.83
N LEU A 114 17.70 -6.94 1.51
CA LEU A 114 17.42 -5.87 2.46
C LEU A 114 18.40 -5.88 3.64
N ASP A 115 18.66 -7.04 4.22
CA ASP A 115 19.61 -7.22 5.34
C ASP A 115 21.07 -6.88 4.96
N SER A 116 21.38 -6.87 3.66
CA SER A 116 22.72 -6.55 3.14
C SER A 116 22.93 -5.08 2.79
N LEU A 117 21.88 -4.26 2.89
CA LEU A 117 21.95 -2.80 2.70
C LEU A 117 22.46 -2.10 3.96
#